data_AF-A0A7C4L122-F1
#
_entry.id   AF-A0A7C4L122-F1
#
_cell.length_a   1.000
_cell.length_b   1.000
_cell.length_c   1.000
_cell.angle_alpha   90.00
_cell.angle_beta   90.00
_cell.angle_gamma   90.00
#
_symmetry.space_group_name_H-M   'P 1'
#
loop_
_entity.id
_entity.type
_entity.pdbx_description
1 polymer ?
#
loop_
_entity_poly.entity_id
_entity_poly.type
_entity_poly.pdbx_seq_one_letter_code
_entity_poly.pdbx_strand_id
1 'polypeptide(L)' 'MFCVFCQNKETEVIETRLSDDGAIIRRRRRCLKCDKRFTTYERVEELPILVIKRDGRRERFDKDKLRRGIMKACEKTQVS' A
#
# COMPACT_ATOMS: atom_id res chain seq x y z
N MET A 1 3.36 2.54 -17.73
CA MET A 1 4.65 2.25 -17.07
C MET A 1 5.76 2.49 -18.06
N PHE A 2 6.89 3.02 -17.64
CA PHE A 2 8.01 3.31 -18.54
C PHE A 2 8.86 2.05 -18.75
N CYS A 3 9.42 1.89 -19.95
CA CYS A 3 10.41 0.85 -20.21
C CYS A 3 11.71 1.15 -19.45
N VAL A 4 12.17 0.21 -18.63
CA VAL A 4 13.42 0.35 -17.85
C VAL A 4 14.69 0.46 -18.72
N PHE A 5 14.61 0.12 -20.01
CA PHE A 5 15.76 0.12 -20.91
C PHE A 5 15.85 1.38 -21.78
N CYS A 6 14.73 1.85 -22.32
CA CYS A 6 14.70 2.97 -23.26
C CYS A 6 13.76 4.11 -22.85
N GLN A 7 13.17 4.03 -21.66
CA GLN A 7 12.26 5.02 -21.06
C GLN A 7 11.00 5.35 -21.90
N ASN A 8 10.70 4.54 -22.92
CA ASN A 8 9.47 4.72 -23.69
C ASN A 8 8.23 4.47 -22.82
N LYS A 9 7.16 5.22 -23.07
CA LYS A 9 5.87 5.10 -22.35
C LYS A 9 5.02 3.93 -22.83
N GLU A 10 5.22 3.51 -24.08
CA GLU A 10 4.41 2.48 -24.72
C GLU A 10 4.97 1.10 -24.41
N THR A 11 4.19 0.35 -23.62
CA THR A 11 4.52 -0.99 -23.16
C THR A 11 3.24 -1.82 -23.14
N GLU A 12 3.30 -3.03 -23.67
CA GLU A 12 2.19 -3.98 -23.73
C GLU A 12 2.33 -5.02 -22.62
N VAL A 13 1.20 -5.44 -22.02
CA VAL A 13 1.18 -6.53 -21.01
C VAL A 13 1.01 -7.86 -21.73
N ILE A 14 1.98 -8.76 -21.56
CA ILE A 14 1.98 -10.10 -22.18
C ILE A 14 1.31 -11.11 -21.25
N GLU A 15 1.63 -11.05 -19.96
CA GLU A 15 1.25 -12.09 -18.99
C GLU A 15 1.00 -11.44 -17.63
N THR A 16 -0.04 -11.86 -16.94
CA THR A 16 -0.36 -11.44 -15.57
C THR A 16 -0.45 -12.66 -14.67
N ARG A 17 0.22 -12.61 -13.52
CA ARG A 17 0.14 -13.62 -12.46
C ARG A 17 -0.22 -12.95 -11.14
N LEU A 18 -1.10 -13.59 -10.38
CA LEU A 18 -1.44 -13.22 -9.02
C LEU A 18 -0.53 -13.98 -8.05
N SER A 19 -0.07 -13.33 -6.97
CA SER A 19 0.53 -14.04 -5.84
C SER A 19 -0.53 -14.83 -5.11
N ASP A 20 -0.16 -15.95 -4.48
CA ASP A 20 -1.10 -16.83 -3.75
C ASP A 20 -1.88 -16.07 -2.66
N ASP A 21 -1.25 -15.06 -2.06
CA ASP A 21 -1.85 -14.20 -1.02
C ASP A 21 -2.76 -13.08 -1.59
N GLY A 22 -2.92 -12.99 -2.92
CA GLY A 22 -3.72 -11.97 -3.62
C GLY A 22 -3.21 -10.53 -3.54
N ALA A 23 -2.21 -10.25 -2.71
CA ALA A 23 -1.73 -8.90 -2.41
C ALA A 23 -0.84 -8.28 -3.49
N ILE A 24 -0.27 -9.10 -4.40
CA ILE A 24 0.72 -8.67 -5.40
C ILE A 24 0.34 -9.21 -6.77
N ILE A 25 0.27 -8.30 -7.76
CA ILE A 25 0.07 -8.62 -9.17
C ILE A 25 1.42 -8.49 -9.89
N ARG A 26 1.90 -9.59 -10.45
CA ARG A 26 3.10 -9.60 -11.29
C ARG A 26 2.69 -9.54 -12.76
N ARG A 27 3.12 -8.49 -13.48
CA ARG A 27 2.88 -8.34 -14.92
C ARG A 27 4.18 -8.43 -15.71
N ARG A 28 4.22 -9.26 -16.76
CA ARG A 28 5.30 -9.28 -17.74
C ARG A 28 4.94 -8.33 -18.89
N ARG A 29 5.80 -7.36 -19.16
CA ARG A 29 5.60 -6.32 -20.17
C ARG A 29 6.61 -6.41 -21.31
N ARG A 30 6.21 -6.02 -22.53
CA ARG A 30 7.06 -5.83 -23.71
C ARG A 30 7.07 -4.35 -24.08
N CYS A 31 8.23 -3.79 -24.39
CA CYS A 31 8.32 -2.44 -24.93
C CYS A 31 8.09 -2.44 -26.45
N LEU A 32 7.20 -1.58 -26.95
CA LEU A 32 6.92 -1.48 -28.39
C LEU A 32 8.05 -0.81 -29.20
N LYS A 33 8.97 -0.10 -28.52
CA LYS A 33 10.10 0.61 -29.17
C LYS A 33 11.39 -0.22 -29.26
N CYS A 34 11.79 -0.88 -28.16
CA CYS A 34 13.06 -1.62 -28.09
C CYS A 34 12.91 -3.13 -28.02
N ASP A 35 11.67 -3.63 -28.06
CA ASP A 35 11.28 -5.04 -28.03
C ASP A 35 11.67 -5.85 -26.78
N LYS A 36 12.37 -5.22 -25.84
CA LYS A 36 12.79 -5.86 -24.59
C LYS A 36 11.59 -6.13 -23.67
N ARG A 37 11.70 -7.22 -22.92
CA ARG A 37 10.71 -7.66 -21.94
C ARG A 37 11.20 -7.39 -20.51
N PHE A 38 10.28 -7.01 -19.63
CA PHE A 38 10.56 -6.77 -18.21
C PHE A 38 9.34 -7.12 -17.35
N THR A 39 9.53 -7.22 -16.02
CA THR A 39 8.46 -7.55 -15.08
C THR A 39 8.19 -6.36 -14.17
N THR A 40 6.91 -6.09 -13.91
CA THR A 40 6.46 -5.08 -12.95
C THR A 40 5.63 -5.75 -11.87
N TYR A 41 5.84 -5.34 -10.62
CA TYR A 41 5.07 -5.78 -9.47
C TYR A 41 4.16 -4.64 -9.05
N GLU A 42 2.86 -4.88 -9.08
CA GLU A 42 1.84 -3.95 -8.60
C GLU A 42 1.35 -4.49 -7.26
N ARG A 43 1.36 -3.66 -6.23
CA ARG A 43 0.87 -3.99 -4.89
C ARG A 43 -0.22 -2.98 -4.54
N VAL A 44 -1.27 -3.43 -3.85
CA VAL A 44 -2.22 -2.50 -3.24
C VAL A 44 -1.48 -1.73 -2.15
N GLU A 45 -1.28 -0.43 -2.37
CA GLU A 45 -0.70 0.43 -1.36
C GLU A 45 -1.78 0.79 -0.34
N GLU A 46 -1.67 0.25 0.87
CA GLU A 46 -2.48 0.73 1.99
C GLU A 46 -1.94 2.10 2.41
N LEU A 47 -2.66 3.15 2.04
CA LEU A 47 -2.38 4.49 2.54
C LEU A 47 -2.58 4.49 4.07
N PRO A 48 -1.53 4.74 4.86
CA PRO A 48 -1.67 4.75 6.31
C PRO A 48 -2.60 5.90 6.71
N ILE A 49 -3.65 5.60 7.47
CA ILE A 49 -4.53 6.62 8.05
C ILE A 49 -3.68 7.43 9.04
N LEU A 50 -3.65 8.75 8.89
CA LEU A 50 -2.96 9.67 9.80
C LEU A 50 -3.96 10.38 10.70
N VAL A 51 -3.64 10.48 11.99
CA VAL A 51 -4.42 11.20 12.99
C VAL A 51 -3.67 12.46 13.39
N ILE A 52 -4.34 13.60 13.37
CA ILE A 52 -3.82 14.86 13.93
C ILE A 52 -4.19 14.89 15.41
N LYS A 53 -3.19 14.83 16.27
CA LYS A 53 -3.35 14.90 17.72
C LYS A 53 -3.64 16.36 18.13
N ARG A 54 -4.17 16.56 19.34
CA ARG A 54 -4.52 17.90 19.87
C ARG A 54 -3.34 18.86 19.91
N ASP A 55 -2.12 18.34 20.08
CA ASP A 55 -0.87 19.08 20.05
C ASP A 55 -0.34 19.36 18.62
N GLY A 56 -1.13 19.05 17.59
CA GLY A 56 -0.77 19.23 16.18
C GLY A 56 0.12 18.13 15.60
N ARG A 57 0.57 17.16 16.40
CA ARG A 57 1.41 16.06 15.91
C ARG A 57 0.61 15.13 15.00
N ARG A 58 1.23 14.69 13.90
CA ARG A 58 0.68 13.66 13.02
C ARG A 58 1.22 12.31 13.43
N GLU A 59 0.32 11.36 13.64
CA GLU A 59 0.66 10.00 14.01
C GLU A 59 -0.10 9.01 13.11
N ARG A 60 0.51 7.86 12.81
CA ARG A 60 -0.24 6.77 12.17
C ARG A 60 -1.35 6.28 13.10
N PHE A 61 -2.52 6.03 12.54
CA PHE A 61 -3.62 5.43 13.26
C PHE A 61 -3.22 4.03 13.70
N ASP A 62 -3.32 3.78 15.01
CA ASP A 62 -3.12 2.48 15.63
C ASP A 62 -4.38 2.15 16.44
N LYS A 63 -5.10 1.12 15.99
CA LYS A 63 -6.34 0.63 16.61
C LYS A 63 -6.11 0.15 18.03
N ASP A 64 -4.98 -0.52 18.29
CA ASP A 64 -4.66 -1.02 19.63
C ASP A 64 -4.27 0.11 20.58
N LYS A 65 -3.58 1.14 20.08
CA LYS A 65 -3.32 2.36 20.86
C LYS A 65 -4.61 3.03 21.29
N LEU A 66 -5.58 3.18 20.38
CA LEU A 66 -6.89 3.77 20.69
C LEU A 66 -7.64 2.93 21.73
N ARG A 67 -7.70 1.60 21.52
CA ARG A 67 -8.37 0.67 22.44
C ARG A 67 -7.79 0.75 23.85
N ARG A 68 -6.46 0.73 24.00
CA ARG A 68 -5.78 0.90 25.29
C ARG A 68 -6.13 2.25 25.94
N GLY A 69 -6.20 3.32 25.16
CA GLY A 69 -6.58 4.65 25.64
C GLY A 69 -8.01 4.69 26.21
N ILE A 70 -8.96 4.06 25.52
CA ILE A 70 -10.35 3.94 25.96
C ILE A 70 -10.44 3.11 27.25
N MET A 71 -9.83 1.92 27.27
CA MET A 71 -9.83 1.05 28.45
C MET A 71 -9.28 1.76 29.68
N LYS A 72 -8.13 2.44 29.54
CA LYS A 72 -7.51 3.20 30.63
C LYS A 72 -8.38 4.35 31.12
N ALA A 73 -9.14 5.01 30.24
CA ALA A 73 -10.09 6.04 30.64
C ALA A 73 -11.28 5.47 31.43
N CYS A 74 -11.70 4.25 31.10
CA CYS A 74 -12.82 3.55 31.75
C CYS A 74 -12.42 2.76 33.03
N GLU A 75 -11.14 2.56 33.32
CA GLU A 75 -10.68 1.79 34.50
C GLU A 75 -11.14 2.37 35.84
N LYS A 76 -11.43 3.67 35.92
CA LYS A 76 -11.87 4.34 37.15
C LYS A 76 -13.33 4.77 37.15
N THR A 77 -14.07 4.49 36.09
CA THR A 77 -15.52 4.76 36.06
C THR A 77 -16.25 3.57 36.66
N GLN A 78 -16.65 3.69 37.94
CA GLN A 78 -17.74 2.87 38.47
C GLN A 78 -19.02 3.29 37.76
N VAL A 79 -19.54 2.41 36.90
CA VAL A 79 -20.90 2.53 36.41
C VAL A 79 -21.78 1.83 37.43
N SER A 80 -22.54 2.62 38.19
CA SER A 80 -23.54 2.19 39.18
C SER A 80 -24.82 1.69 38.51
#